data_AF-A0A670KFN1-F1
#
_entry.id   AF-A0A670KFN1-F1
#
_cell.length_a   1.000
_cell.length_b   1.000
_cell.length_c   1.000
_cell.angle_alpha   90.00
_cell.angle_beta   90.00
_cell.angle_gamma   90.00
#
_symmetry.space_group_name_H-M   'P 1'
#
loop_
_entity.id
_entity.type
_entity.pdbx_description
1 polymer ?
#
loop_
_entity_poly.entity_id
_entity_poly.type
_entity_poly.pdbx_seq_one_letter_code
_entity_poly.pdbx_strand_id
1 'polypeptide(L)'
;MCVYFLSQCCVGLEVKEEPEEFYNKLLPSVADNLLFLGRRLQARFIRAIKDEERNEFLHCFRTVTDAICWLCGGFIQLTANVLQNRHFQQLLMTDDVETSTIMMSVLQNILRVNSAVLLQVAEKSLHCILDELVYKLSSSINPVIGNAAIKLLLLIAQSDAQLVTTFATRYKGLQSLLSKQWTGKGFDRNLNQLLDLLCSENYKAVKTQRLHQAACLIQAAWRGFQTRKRLKQLPKAVTILQRNFRAKRKQELQGLKKQKEEEELRQQLQLRRQRAMRLFHERQLTLLEIVHPGQVDKHMHEMEEKSAITIQRYWRAFRERRNFHHQKKSLKQYKAAVLIQRAVLKFLEKRRKRKAYSLLKQSKHLSDEQRLSLQQKVNDYIKLHPASEMSQEMSRELHHQAQEKLAQYLLKRSQDCKAEQHREALLAQVHTDVDQLMSAPSLTESTTKDLNIFMSRSVPVVAKAKQSHSTMLKYTRWPWWKKLEEDFLEEEAVSEDLSAEVGTLFIGGSKT
;
A
#
# COMPACT_ATOMS: atom_id res chain seq x y z
N MET A 1 0.71 73.25 -25.45
CA MET A 1 -0.52 73.76 -24.80
C MET A 1 -1.74 72.89 -25.06
N CYS A 2 -2.16 72.62 -26.31
CA CYS A 2 -3.40 71.87 -26.59
C CYS A 2 -3.48 70.46 -25.98
N VAL A 3 -2.37 69.71 -25.93
CA VAL A 3 -2.29 68.37 -25.32
C VAL A 3 -2.58 68.39 -23.82
N TYR A 4 -2.06 69.41 -23.13
CA TYR A 4 -2.25 69.59 -21.69
C TYR A 4 -3.70 69.95 -21.37
N PHE A 5 -4.30 70.86 -22.16
CA PHE A 5 -5.71 71.23 -22.02
C PHE A 5 -6.65 70.04 -22.30
N LEU A 6 -6.41 69.26 -23.35
CA LEU A 6 -7.22 68.07 -23.65
C LEU A 6 -7.16 67.03 -22.53
N SER A 7 -5.98 66.78 -21.99
CA SER A 7 -5.81 65.88 -20.84
C SER A 7 -6.58 66.41 -19.62
N GLN A 8 -6.40 67.70 -19.26
CA GLN A 8 -7.06 68.38 -18.14
C GLN A 8 -8.59 68.43 -18.22
N CYS A 9 -9.13 68.71 -19.40
CA CYS A 9 -10.58 68.70 -19.60
C CYS A 9 -11.15 67.29 -19.37
N CYS A 10 -10.49 66.23 -19.85
CA CYS A 10 -11.01 64.87 -19.73
C CYS A 10 -11.10 64.35 -18.28
N VAL A 11 -10.14 64.65 -17.40
CA VAL A 11 -10.12 64.09 -16.02
C VAL A 11 -10.99 64.90 -15.05
N GLY A 12 -11.25 66.17 -15.33
CA GLY A 12 -12.07 67.06 -14.48
C GLY A 12 -13.56 67.12 -14.82
N LEU A 13 -14.03 66.37 -15.82
CA LEU A 13 -15.43 66.39 -16.29
C LEU A 13 -16.27 65.32 -15.58
N GLU A 14 -17.23 65.74 -14.75
CA GLU A 14 -18.37 64.90 -14.35
C GLU A 14 -19.41 64.90 -15.47
N VAL A 15 -19.34 63.91 -16.36
CA VAL A 15 -20.26 63.78 -17.50
C VAL A 15 -21.64 63.33 -17.00
N LYS A 16 -22.65 64.21 -17.12
CA LYS A 16 -24.04 63.94 -16.70
C LYS A 16 -24.94 63.43 -17.83
N GLU A 17 -24.50 63.52 -19.09
CA GLU A 17 -25.23 63.05 -20.28
C GLU A 17 -24.36 62.05 -21.06
N GLU A 18 -24.89 60.85 -21.36
CA GLU A 18 -24.26 59.76 -22.13
C GLU A 18 -22.86 59.29 -21.66
N PRO A 19 -22.74 58.69 -20.45
CA PRO A 19 -21.46 58.21 -19.93
C PRO A 19 -20.83 57.09 -20.79
N GLU A 20 -21.65 56.25 -21.42
CA GLU A 20 -21.16 55.10 -22.20
C GLU A 20 -20.39 55.51 -23.46
N GLU A 21 -20.82 56.57 -24.15
CA GLU A 21 -20.11 57.09 -25.33
C GLU A 21 -18.77 57.70 -24.94
N PHE A 22 -18.74 58.39 -23.79
CA PHE A 22 -17.53 59.00 -23.25
C PHE A 22 -16.47 57.97 -22.87
N TYR A 23 -16.84 56.96 -22.07
CA TYR A 23 -15.90 55.93 -21.58
C TYR A 23 -15.49 54.92 -22.67
N ASN A 24 -16.38 54.56 -23.60
CA ASN A 24 -16.11 53.50 -24.58
C ASN A 24 -15.58 54.01 -25.93
N LYS A 25 -15.91 55.24 -26.36
CA LYS A 25 -15.50 55.77 -27.67
C LYS A 25 -14.52 56.93 -27.56
N LEU A 26 -14.85 57.97 -26.78
CA LEU A 26 -14.06 59.20 -26.73
C LEU A 26 -12.74 59.01 -25.98
N LEU A 27 -12.76 58.45 -24.77
CA LEU A 27 -11.56 58.25 -23.95
C LEU A 27 -10.50 57.35 -24.63
N PRO A 28 -10.85 56.16 -25.17
CA PRO A 28 -9.90 55.33 -25.91
C PRO A 28 -9.37 56.02 -27.18
N SER A 29 -10.21 56.78 -27.89
CA SER A 29 -9.79 57.56 -29.07
C SER A 29 -8.80 58.67 -28.71
N VAL A 30 -9.02 59.38 -27.60
CA VAL A 30 -8.07 60.39 -27.10
C VAL A 30 -6.74 59.73 -26.74
N ALA A 31 -6.76 58.58 -26.05
CA ALA A 31 -5.55 57.84 -25.73
C ALA A 31 -4.80 57.36 -26.98
N ASP A 32 -5.51 56.85 -27.99
CA ASP A 32 -4.94 56.42 -29.26
C ASP A 32 -4.28 57.57 -30.03
N ASN A 33 -4.97 58.72 -30.12
CA ASN A 33 -4.44 59.91 -30.75
C ASN A 33 -3.19 60.46 -30.04
N LEU A 34 -3.15 60.42 -28.70
CA LEU A 34 -1.98 60.82 -27.92
C LEU A 34 -0.81 59.85 -28.13
N LEU A 35 -1.06 58.54 -28.17
CA LEU A 35 -0.03 57.53 -28.47
C LEU A 35 0.50 57.68 -29.89
N PHE A 36 -0.38 57.95 -30.86
CA PHE A 36 0.00 58.22 -32.24
C PHE A 36 0.85 59.49 -32.37
N LEU A 37 0.46 60.57 -31.67
CA LEU A 37 1.25 61.80 -31.60
C LEU A 37 2.63 61.55 -30.97
N GLY A 38 2.67 60.81 -29.86
CA GLY A 38 3.91 60.38 -29.22
C GLY A 38 4.83 59.65 -30.18
N ARG A 39 4.28 58.74 -31.00
CA ARG A 39 5.06 58.00 -32.01
C ARG A 39 5.61 58.90 -33.11
N ARG A 40 4.83 59.88 -33.59
CA ARG A 40 5.31 60.85 -34.59
C ARG A 40 6.42 61.73 -34.02
N LEU A 41 6.31 62.14 -32.76
CA LEU A 41 7.35 62.89 -32.07
C LEU A 41 8.61 62.07 -31.86
N GLN A 42 8.48 60.81 -31.43
CA GLN A 42 9.62 59.88 -31.30
C GLN A 42 10.33 59.65 -32.65
N ALA A 43 9.57 59.46 -33.74
CA ALA A 43 10.15 59.29 -35.07
C ALA A 43 10.85 60.56 -35.59
N ARG A 44 10.35 61.75 -35.24
CA ARG A 44 11.01 63.03 -35.56
C ARG A 44 12.25 63.26 -34.71
N PHE A 45 12.20 62.92 -33.43
CA PHE A 45 13.36 62.96 -32.53
C PHE A 45 14.50 62.07 -33.04
N ILE A 46 14.22 60.83 -33.44
CA ILE A 46 15.23 59.90 -33.97
C ILE A 46 15.86 60.42 -35.28
N ARG A 47 15.12 61.20 -36.09
CA ARG A 47 15.58 61.73 -37.38
C ARG A 47 16.23 63.11 -37.29
N ALA A 48 16.09 63.82 -36.17
CA ALA A 48 16.59 65.17 -36.02
C ALA A 48 18.12 65.16 -35.87
N ILE A 49 18.80 66.02 -36.63
CA ILE A 49 20.27 66.09 -36.69
C ILE A 49 20.82 67.17 -35.74
N LYS A 50 20.04 68.24 -35.48
CA LYS A 50 20.44 69.33 -34.58
C LYS A 50 19.98 69.07 -33.15
N ASP A 51 20.85 69.36 -32.18
CA ASP A 51 20.58 69.13 -30.76
C ASP A 51 19.44 70.02 -30.20
N GLU A 52 19.29 71.25 -30.72
CA GLU A 52 18.19 72.14 -30.34
C GLU A 52 16.82 71.55 -30.72
N GLU A 53 16.68 71.08 -31.97
CA GLU A 53 15.46 70.43 -32.47
C GLU A 53 15.18 69.10 -31.73
N ARG A 54 16.24 68.34 -31.38
CA ARG A 54 16.11 67.11 -30.58
C ARG A 54 15.55 67.40 -29.19
N ASN A 55 16.06 68.44 -28.52
CA ASN A 55 15.59 68.84 -27.19
C ASN A 55 14.13 69.31 -27.21
N GLU A 56 13.73 70.05 -28.25
CA GLU A 56 12.33 70.47 -28.44
C GLU A 56 11.40 69.27 -28.66
N PHE A 57 11.76 68.35 -29.57
CA PHE A 57 10.95 67.15 -29.80
C PHE A 57 10.87 66.25 -28.57
N LEU A 58 11.95 66.14 -27.80
CA LEU A 58 11.99 65.38 -26.56
C LEU A 58 11.14 66.04 -25.46
N HIS A 59 11.16 67.38 -25.37
CA HIS A 59 10.28 68.12 -24.47
C HIS A 59 8.81 67.89 -24.84
N CYS A 60 8.46 68.04 -26.11
CA CYS A 60 7.11 67.73 -26.59
C CYS A 60 6.72 66.28 -26.33
N PHE A 61 7.64 65.33 -26.54
CA PHE A 61 7.40 63.91 -26.26
C PHE A 61 7.09 63.68 -24.77
N ARG A 62 7.88 64.28 -23.86
CA ARG A 62 7.61 64.24 -22.41
C ARG A 62 6.23 64.79 -22.07
N THR A 63 5.85 65.93 -22.63
CA THR A 63 4.51 66.51 -22.37
C THR A 63 3.37 65.59 -22.81
N VAL A 64 3.54 64.84 -23.91
CA VAL A 64 2.55 63.88 -24.38
C VAL A 64 2.52 62.64 -23.49
N THR A 65 3.68 62.11 -23.09
CA THR A 65 3.75 60.95 -22.19
C THR A 65 3.23 61.25 -20.79
N ASP A 66 3.44 62.47 -20.29
CA ASP A 66 2.91 62.93 -19.01
C ASP A 66 1.38 63.04 -19.07
N ALA A 67 0.83 63.57 -20.17
CA ALA A 67 -0.61 63.60 -20.41
C ALA A 67 -1.24 62.20 -20.48
N ILE A 68 -0.54 61.21 -21.06
CA ILE A 68 -0.97 59.80 -21.07
C ILE A 68 -0.96 59.23 -19.65
N CYS A 69 0.09 59.48 -18.86
CA CYS A 69 0.16 59.04 -17.46
C CYS A 69 -0.98 59.66 -16.63
N TRP A 70 -1.28 60.94 -16.85
CA TRP A 70 -2.33 61.65 -16.14
C TRP A 70 -3.73 61.13 -16.49
N LEU A 71 -3.99 60.84 -17.77
CA LEU A 71 -5.23 60.18 -18.21
C LEU A 71 -5.39 58.77 -17.64
N CYS A 72 -4.32 57.97 -17.65
CA CYS A 72 -4.32 56.63 -17.05
C CYS A 72 -4.53 56.68 -15.53
N GLY A 73 -4.01 57.71 -14.86
CA GLY A 73 -4.21 57.98 -13.44
C GLY A 73 -5.66 58.34 -13.10
N GLY A 74 -6.31 59.15 -13.93
CA GLY A 74 -7.71 59.53 -13.77
C GLY A 74 -8.69 58.41 -14.13
N PHE A 75 -8.37 57.60 -15.15
CA PHE A 75 -9.25 56.55 -15.66
C PHE A 75 -8.57 55.18 -15.67
N ILE A 76 -8.72 54.45 -14.57
CA ILE A 76 -8.09 53.13 -14.36
C ILE A 76 -8.45 52.14 -15.48
N GLN A 77 -9.68 52.17 -16.00
CA GLN A 77 -10.15 51.26 -17.06
C GLN A 77 -9.41 51.46 -18.40
N LEU A 78 -8.87 52.67 -18.63
CA LEU A 78 -8.16 53.02 -19.86
C LEU A 78 -6.76 52.38 -19.93
N THR A 79 -6.18 52.01 -18.79
CA THR A 79 -4.85 51.38 -18.72
C THR A 79 -4.78 50.08 -19.53
N ALA A 80 -5.84 49.26 -19.53
CA ALA A 80 -5.92 48.03 -20.33
C ALA A 80 -5.89 48.34 -21.84
N ASN A 81 -6.65 49.36 -22.26
CA ASN A 81 -6.72 49.79 -23.66
C ASN A 81 -5.37 50.37 -24.13
N VAL A 82 -4.68 51.13 -23.28
CA VAL A 82 -3.35 51.70 -23.58
C VAL A 82 -2.29 50.60 -23.75
N LEU A 83 -2.24 49.61 -22.85
CA LEU A 83 -1.26 48.51 -22.95
C LEU A 83 -1.51 47.58 -24.15
N GLN A 84 -2.76 47.44 -24.58
CA GLN A 84 -3.13 46.68 -25.77
C GLN A 84 -2.95 47.48 -27.07
N ASN A 85 -2.77 48.80 -26.99
CA ASN A 85 -2.66 49.65 -28.16
C ASN A 85 -1.36 49.37 -28.93
N ARG A 86 -1.48 49.22 -30.26
CA ARG A 86 -0.35 48.97 -31.16
C ARG A 86 0.69 50.10 -31.14
N HIS A 87 0.26 51.35 -30.99
CA HIS A 87 1.16 52.50 -30.90
C HIS A 87 1.96 52.49 -29.61
N PHE A 88 1.38 52.08 -28.48
CA PHE A 88 2.10 51.94 -27.22
C PHE A 88 3.19 50.87 -27.31
N GLN A 89 2.86 49.69 -27.86
CA GLN A 89 3.85 48.62 -28.07
C GLN A 89 5.00 49.12 -28.96
N GLN A 90 4.70 49.83 -30.04
CA GLN A 90 5.73 50.38 -30.93
C GLN A 90 6.59 51.48 -30.28
N LEU A 91 6.02 52.30 -29.40
CA LEU A 91 6.76 53.29 -28.63
C LEU A 91 7.77 52.64 -27.68
N LEU A 92 7.39 51.50 -27.09
CA LEU A 92 8.24 50.72 -26.20
C LEU A 92 9.38 50.01 -26.95
N MET A 93 9.11 49.53 -28.18
CA MET A 93 10.07 48.89 -29.10
C MET A 93 11.02 49.93 -29.74
N THR A 94 11.86 50.57 -28.93
CA THR A 94 12.86 51.55 -29.37
C THR A 94 14.24 51.33 -28.74
N ASP A 95 15.29 51.48 -29.57
CA ASP A 95 16.68 51.30 -29.14
C ASP A 95 17.30 52.58 -28.56
N ASP A 96 16.65 53.72 -28.75
CA ASP A 96 17.11 55.01 -28.22
C ASP A 96 16.96 55.07 -26.69
N VAL A 97 18.04 55.49 -26.01
CA VAL A 97 18.14 55.45 -24.55
C VAL A 97 17.14 56.41 -23.90
N GLU A 98 16.99 57.63 -24.42
CA GLU A 98 16.18 58.66 -23.77
C GLU A 98 14.69 58.38 -23.91
N THR A 99 14.24 58.04 -25.12
CA THR A 99 12.83 57.69 -25.35
C THR A 99 12.47 56.35 -24.73
N SER A 100 13.38 55.37 -24.70
CA SER A 100 13.16 54.10 -24.00
C SER A 100 13.02 54.30 -22.49
N THR A 101 13.83 55.17 -21.87
CA THR A 101 13.71 55.44 -20.42
C THR A 101 12.39 56.14 -20.08
N ILE A 102 11.97 57.11 -20.90
CA ILE A 102 10.67 57.77 -20.76
C ILE A 102 9.54 56.75 -20.89
N MET A 103 9.54 55.90 -21.93
CA MET A 103 8.48 54.91 -22.12
C MET A 103 8.44 53.83 -21.04
N MET A 104 9.60 53.39 -20.53
CA MET A 104 9.65 52.50 -19.36
C MET A 104 9.10 53.17 -18.10
N SER A 105 9.31 54.49 -17.93
CA SER A 105 8.74 55.24 -16.81
C SER A 105 7.22 55.38 -16.93
N VAL A 106 6.69 55.56 -18.16
CA VAL A 106 5.25 55.55 -18.44
C VAL A 106 4.64 54.19 -18.09
N LEU A 107 5.26 53.10 -18.56
CA LEU A 107 4.82 51.74 -18.22
C LEU A 107 4.86 51.52 -16.70
N GLN A 108 5.90 52.00 -16.02
CA GLN A 108 6.02 51.90 -14.56
C GLN A 108 4.90 52.65 -13.85
N ASN A 109 4.54 53.84 -14.33
CA ASN A 109 3.44 54.64 -13.77
C ASN A 109 2.09 53.97 -13.99
N ILE A 110 1.83 53.43 -15.19
CA ILE A 110 0.60 52.68 -15.49
C ILE A 110 0.46 51.47 -14.55
N LEU A 111 1.51 50.67 -14.38
CA LEU A 111 1.50 49.49 -13.50
C LEU A 111 1.39 49.84 -12.01
N ARG A 112 1.86 51.03 -11.60
CA ARG A 112 1.68 51.53 -10.23
C ARG A 112 0.24 51.98 -9.96
N VAL A 113 -0.42 52.57 -10.94
CA VAL A 113 -1.82 53.00 -10.83
C VAL A 113 -2.75 51.79 -10.81
N ASN A 114 -2.50 50.79 -11.65
CA ASN A 114 -3.27 49.56 -11.65
C ASN A 114 -2.38 48.36 -12.01
N SER A 115 -1.99 47.58 -10.99
CA SER A 115 -1.22 46.35 -11.18
C SER A 115 -2.08 45.18 -11.69
N ALA A 116 -3.39 45.22 -11.44
CA ALA A 116 -4.34 44.16 -11.85
C ALA A 116 -4.65 44.19 -13.35
N VAL A 117 -4.27 45.24 -14.08
CA VAL A 117 -4.42 45.36 -15.54
C VAL A 117 -3.74 44.21 -16.28
N LEU A 118 -2.62 43.72 -15.73
CA LEU A 118 -1.84 42.66 -16.36
C LEU A 118 -2.64 41.35 -16.52
N LEU A 119 -3.67 41.13 -15.70
CA LEU A 119 -4.59 39.99 -15.83
C LEU A 119 -5.70 40.23 -16.86
N GLN A 120 -6.00 41.50 -17.18
CA GLN A 120 -7.04 41.91 -18.13
C GLN A 120 -6.51 42.09 -19.57
N VAL A 121 -5.20 42.20 -19.72
CA VAL A 121 -4.52 42.39 -21.01
C VAL A 121 -4.37 41.06 -21.74
N ALA A 122 -4.64 41.06 -23.05
CA ALA A 122 -4.46 39.89 -23.89
C ALA A 122 -3.01 39.33 -23.80
N GLU A 123 -2.86 38.01 -23.71
CA GLU A 123 -1.56 37.33 -23.55
C GLU A 123 -0.52 37.76 -24.60
N LYS A 124 -0.94 38.01 -25.85
CA LYS A 124 -0.06 38.47 -26.93
C LYS A 124 0.59 39.82 -26.59
N SER A 125 -0.19 40.76 -26.08
CA SER A 125 0.28 42.10 -25.72
C SER A 125 1.19 42.07 -24.50
N LEU A 126 0.86 41.22 -23.51
CA LEU A 126 1.70 40.99 -22.35
C LEU A 126 3.05 40.36 -22.75
N HIS A 127 3.05 39.35 -23.62
CA HIS A 127 4.28 38.76 -24.14
C HIS A 127 5.13 39.77 -24.93
N CYS A 128 4.54 40.64 -25.76
CA CYS A 128 5.29 41.69 -26.44
C CYS A 128 6.02 42.62 -25.46
N ILE A 129 5.36 43.01 -24.36
CA ILE A 129 5.97 43.86 -23.33
C ILE A 129 7.11 43.10 -22.62
N LEU A 130 6.90 41.82 -22.27
CA LEU A 130 7.94 41.02 -21.61
C LEU A 130 9.14 40.75 -22.52
N ASP A 131 8.89 40.37 -23.78
CA ASP A 131 9.93 40.11 -24.78
C ASP A 131 10.78 41.37 -24.98
N GLU A 132 10.17 42.55 -25.02
CA GLU A 132 10.90 43.82 -25.15
C GLU A 132 11.70 44.18 -23.89
N LEU A 133 11.16 43.97 -22.69
CA LEU A 133 11.91 44.20 -21.44
C LEU A 133 13.11 43.26 -21.30
N VAL A 134 12.94 41.99 -21.67
CA VAL A 134 14.02 41.00 -21.68
C VAL A 134 15.04 41.32 -22.78
N TYR A 135 14.57 41.77 -23.96
CA TYR A 135 15.44 42.23 -25.03
C TYR A 135 16.30 43.41 -24.59
N LYS A 136 15.72 44.47 -24.00
CA LYS A 136 16.46 45.63 -23.48
C LYS A 136 17.46 45.28 -22.37
N LEU A 137 17.18 44.25 -21.57
CA LEU A 137 18.13 43.70 -20.59
C LEU A 137 19.29 42.94 -21.22
N SER A 138 19.06 42.35 -22.39
CA SER A 138 20.09 41.61 -23.13
C SER A 138 20.93 42.50 -24.05
N SER A 139 20.33 43.54 -24.64
CA SER A 139 20.95 44.39 -25.65
C SER A 139 21.62 45.63 -25.06
N SER A 140 21.11 46.19 -23.95
CA SER A 140 21.67 47.40 -23.35
C SER A 140 22.74 47.11 -22.30
N ILE A 141 23.77 47.95 -22.25
CA ILE A 141 24.81 47.95 -21.20
C ILE A 141 24.51 49.04 -20.15
N ASN A 142 23.62 49.99 -20.48
CA ASN A 142 23.32 51.16 -19.68
C ASN A 142 22.61 50.78 -18.36
N PRO A 143 23.19 51.12 -17.19
CA PRO A 143 22.61 50.79 -15.89
C PRO A 143 21.22 51.42 -15.66
N VAL A 144 20.90 52.55 -16.30
CA VAL A 144 19.59 53.20 -16.18
C VAL A 144 18.49 52.36 -16.84
N ILE A 145 18.76 51.83 -18.03
CA ILE A 145 17.84 50.94 -18.75
C ILE A 145 17.69 49.61 -18.00
N GLY A 146 18.80 49.01 -17.58
CA GLY A 146 18.78 47.76 -16.81
C GLY A 146 18.00 47.86 -15.51
N ASN A 147 18.21 48.93 -14.73
CA ASN A 147 17.47 49.16 -13.48
C ASN A 147 15.97 49.38 -13.74
N ALA A 148 15.61 50.15 -14.77
CA ALA A 148 14.20 50.37 -15.13
C ALA A 148 13.52 49.06 -15.56
N ALA A 149 14.17 48.26 -16.40
CA ALA A 149 13.63 46.98 -16.85
C ALA A 149 13.53 45.96 -15.71
N ILE A 150 14.52 45.85 -14.81
CA ILE A 150 14.45 44.98 -13.63
C ILE A 150 13.33 45.41 -12.67
N LYS A 151 13.17 46.72 -12.42
CA LYS A 151 12.06 47.24 -11.62
C LYS A 151 10.71 46.90 -12.21
N LEU A 152 10.56 47.01 -13.54
CA LEU A 152 9.33 46.65 -14.25
C LEU A 152 9.05 45.14 -14.17
N LEU A 153 10.05 44.30 -14.43
CA LEU A 153 9.91 42.85 -14.28
C LEU A 153 9.56 42.43 -12.85
N LEU A 154 10.11 43.12 -11.85
CA LEU A 154 9.80 42.89 -10.44
C LEU A 154 8.37 43.32 -10.10
N LEU A 155 7.89 44.46 -10.61
CA LEU A 155 6.49 44.89 -10.45
C LEU A 155 5.52 43.89 -11.11
N ILE A 156 5.87 43.38 -12.29
CA ILE A 156 5.09 42.34 -12.97
C ILE A 156 5.10 41.04 -12.17
N ALA A 157 6.27 40.59 -11.69
CA ALA A 157 6.40 39.39 -10.85
C ALA A 157 5.61 39.49 -9.52
N GLN A 158 5.49 40.69 -8.96
CA GLN A 158 4.73 40.93 -7.73
C GLN A 158 3.21 41.01 -7.94
N SER A 159 2.76 41.29 -9.17
CA SER A 159 1.32 41.39 -9.47
C SER A 159 0.60 40.04 -9.44
N ASP A 160 1.22 38.96 -9.94
CA ASP A 160 0.65 37.61 -9.91
C ASP A 160 1.72 36.50 -9.94
N ALA A 161 1.49 35.43 -9.20
CA ALA A 161 2.36 34.26 -9.13
C ALA A 161 2.41 33.48 -10.46
N GLN A 162 1.33 33.49 -11.26
CA GLN A 162 1.33 32.82 -12.56
C GLN A 162 2.32 33.48 -13.54
N LEU A 163 2.51 34.80 -13.45
CA LEU A 163 3.49 35.52 -14.28
C LEU A 163 4.94 35.17 -13.90
N VAL A 164 5.19 34.75 -12.65
CA VAL A 164 6.51 34.21 -12.25
C VAL A 164 6.78 32.87 -12.95
N THR A 165 5.75 32.03 -13.09
CA THR A 165 5.88 30.76 -13.81
C THR A 165 6.09 30.96 -15.32
N THR A 166 5.48 31.99 -15.93
CA THR A 166 5.72 32.31 -17.35
C THR A 166 7.14 32.82 -17.57
N PHE A 167 7.73 33.57 -16.63
CA PHE A 167 9.15 33.94 -16.69
C PHE A 167 10.08 32.73 -16.68
N ALA A 168 9.84 31.79 -15.75
CA ALA A 168 10.69 30.60 -15.59
C ALA A 168 10.59 29.63 -16.78
N THR A 169 9.40 29.50 -17.37
CA THR A 169 9.17 28.58 -18.50
C THR A 169 9.63 29.16 -19.85
N ARG A 170 9.36 30.44 -20.12
CA ARG A 170 9.66 31.09 -21.41
C ARG A 170 11.11 31.54 -21.51
N TYR A 171 11.72 32.03 -20.43
CA TYR A 171 13.08 32.60 -20.45
C TYR A 171 14.06 31.80 -19.58
N LYS A 172 14.38 30.57 -20.01
CA LYS A 172 15.30 29.65 -19.30
C LYS A 172 16.71 30.23 -19.04
N GLY A 173 17.10 31.28 -19.75
CA GLY A 173 18.39 31.98 -19.59
C GLY A 173 18.36 33.25 -18.74
N LEU A 174 17.18 33.76 -18.36
CA LEU A 174 17.04 35.06 -17.69
C LEU A 174 17.81 35.14 -16.37
N GLN A 175 17.77 34.08 -15.56
CA GLN A 175 18.51 34.00 -14.29
C GLN A 175 20.03 34.10 -14.51
N SER A 176 20.54 33.42 -15.54
CA SER A 176 21.96 33.45 -15.89
C SER A 176 22.38 34.82 -16.43
N LEU A 177 21.49 35.51 -17.14
CA LEU A 177 21.71 36.84 -17.68
C LEU A 177 21.77 37.88 -16.55
N LEU A 178 20.78 37.85 -15.64
CA LEU A 178 20.72 38.75 -14.49
C LEU A 178 21.94 38.58 -13.57
N SER A 179 22.33 37.34 -13.25
CA SER A 179 23.48 37.06 -12.38
C SER A 179 24.83 37.41 -13.00
N LYS A 180 25.01 37.28 -14.33
CA LYS A 180 26.29 37.53 -14.99
C LYS A 180 26.48 38.97 -15.48
N GLN A 181 25.43 39.61 -15.99
CA GLN A 181 25.56 40.90 -16.69
C GLN A 181 25.23 42.13 -15.83
N TRP A 182 24.48 41.94 -14.75
CA TRP A 182 23.89 43.06 -13.99
C TRP A 182 24.27 43.10 -12.51
N THR A 183 25.08 42.15 -12.04
CA THR A 183 25.65 42.15 -10.69
C THR A 183 26.69 43.26 -10.53
N GLY A 184 26.57 44.08 -9.47
CA GLY A 184 27.53 45.14 -9.15
C GLY A 184 27.32 46.47 -9.88
N LYS A 185 26.18 46.66 -10.56
CA LYS A 185 25.84 47.90 -11.30
C LYS A 185 25.01 48.92 -10.48
N GLY A 186 24.91 48.75 -9.16
CA GLY A 186 24.35 49.75 -8.23
C GLY A 186 22.85 49.63 -7.91
N PHE A 187 22.20 48.51 -8.27
CA PHE A 187 20.78 48.25 -7.98
C PHE A 187 20.51 46.81 -7.51
N ASP A 188 21.50 46.20 -6.86
CA ASP A 188 21.51 44.77 -6.50
C ASP A 188 20.34 44.36 -5.60
N ARG A 189 19.72 45.27 -4.85
CA ARG A 189 18.53 44.98 -4.03
C ARG A 189 17.34 44.49 -4.88
N ASN A 190 17.04 45.18 -5.97
CA ASN A 190 15.93 44.80 -6.85
C ASN A 190 16.29 43.56 -7.69
N LEU A 191 17.56 43.45 -8.08
CA LEU A 191 18.10 42.28 -8.79
C LEU A 191 17.96 41.02 -7.94
N ASN A 192 18.39 41.07 -6.67
CA ASN A 192 18.33 39.93 -5.76
C ASN A 192 16.89 39.53 -5.43
N GLN A 193 16.00 40.50 -5.22
CA GLN A 193 14.57 40.20 -5.03
C GLN A 193 13.95 39.47 -6.22
N LEU A 194 14.28 39.88 -7.45
CA LEU A 194 13.82 39.20 -8.65
C LEU A 194 14.44 37.79 -8.78
N LEU A 195 15.74 37.64 -8.46
CA LEU A 195 16.43 36.36 -8.46
C LEU A 195 15.84 35.39 -7.43
N ASP A 196 15.51 35.86 -6.23
CA ASP A 196 14.92 35.04 -5.15
C ASP A 196 13.54 34.49 -5.55
N LEU A 197 12.69 35.34 -6.15
CA LEU A 197 11.39 34.93 -6.70
C LEU A 197 11.55 33.84 -7.78
N LEU A 198 12.55 34.00 -8.65
CA LEU A 198 12.87 33.03 -9.69
C LEU A 198 13.54 31.73 -9.16
N CYS A 199 14.20 31.77 -7.99
CA CYS A 199 14.92 30.62 -7.40
C CYS A 199 14.05 29.70 -6.51
N SER A 200 12.98 30.22 -5.90
CA SER A 200 12.13 29.48 -4.94
C SER A 200 11.50 28.19 -5.52
N GLU A 201 11.19 28.18 -6.82
CA GLU A 201 10.60 27.02 -7.50
C GLU A 201 11.65 25.98 -7.94
N ASN A 202 12.78 26.42 -8.51
CA ASN A 202 13.82 25.52 -9.03
C ASN A 202 14.61 24.80 -7.93
N TYR A 203 14.87 25.44 -6.78
CA TYR A 203 15.63 24.84 -5.69
C TYR A 203 14.92 23.64 -5.05
N LYS A 204 13.58 23.70 -4.92
CA LYS A 204 12.78 22.61 -4.35
C LYS A 204 12.81 21.36 -5.24
N ALA A 205 12.67 21.52 -6.56
CA ALA A 205 12.68 20.42 -7.51
C ALA A 205 14.05 19.70 -7.60
N VAL A 206 15.15 20.44 -7.57
CA VAL A 206 16.50 19.84 -7.59
C VAL A 206 16.80 19.09 -6.29
N LYS A 207 16.35 19.63 -5.14
CA LYS A 207 16.54 18.98 -3.84
C LYS A 207 15.74 17.68 -3.72
N THR A 208 14.49 17.66 -4.17
CA THR A 208 13.66 16.44 -4.15
C THR A 208 14.23 15.35 -5.06
N GLN A 209 14.77 15.72 -6.23
CA GLN A 209 15.40 14.75 -7.13
C GLN A 209 16.65 14.11 -6.52
N ARG A 210 17.50 14.88 -5.83
CA ARG A 210 18.68 14.35 -5.11
C ARG A 210 18.29 13.40 -3.97
N LEU A 211 17.26 13.76 -3.20
CA LEU A 211 16.74 12.90 -2.13
C LEU A 211 16.16 11.60 -2.68
N HIS A 212 15.46 11.66 -3.81
CA HIS A 212 14.93 10.47 -4.48
C HIS A 212 16.05 9.55 -4.95
N GLN A 213 17.09 10.09 -5.59
CA GLN A 213 18.25 9.31 -6.02
C GLN A 213 18.97 8.63 -4.85
N ALA A 214 19.17 9.35 -3.74
CA ALA A 214 19.75 8.78 -2.52
C ALA A 214 18.88 7.66 -1.94
N ALA A 215 17.55 7.85 -1.89
CA ALA A 215 16.62 6.82 -1.45
C ALA A 215 16.68 5.58 -2.35
N CYS A 216 16.71 5.74 -3.67
CA CYS A 216 16.84 4.64 -4.62
C CYS A 216 18.13 3.83 -4.40
N LEU A 217 19.26 4.49 -4.15
CA LEU A 217 20.54 3.82 -3.86
C LEU A 217 20.48 3.00 -2.57
N ILE A 218 19.96 3.59 -1.49
CA ILE A 218 19.81 2.88 -0.21
C ILE A 218 18.88 1.68 -0.37
N GLN A 219 17.76 1.87 -1.07
CA GLN A 219 16.80 0.80 -1.31
C GLN A 219 17.39 -0.32 -2.18
N ALA A 220 18.16 0.01 -3.22
CA ALA A 220 18.83 -0.97 -4.06
C ALA A 220 19.88 -1.77 -3.26
N ALA A 221 20.69 -1.08 -2.44
CA ALA A 221 21.66 -1.72 -1.56
C ALA A 221 21.00 -2.66 -0.55
N TRP A 222 19.89 -2.24 0.07
CA TRP A 222 19.12 -3.04 1.01
C TRP A 222 18.49 -4.27 0.35
N ARG A 223 17.82 -4.10 -0.80
CA ARG A 223 17.25 -5.23 -1.56
C ARG A 223 18.35 -6.23 -1.95
N GLY A 224 19.50 -5.75 -2.40
CA GLY A 224 20.66 -6.59 -2.68
C GLY A 224 21.18 -7.34 -1.45
N PHE A 225 21.28 -6.68 -0.30
CA PHE A 225 21.69 -7.30 0.96
C PHE A 225 20.72 -8.40 1.38
N GLN A 226 19.41 -8.16 1.29
CA GLN A 226 18.37 -9.11 1.65
C GLN A 226 18.43 -10.37 0.77
N THR A 227 18.62 -10.21 -0.55
CA THR A 227 18.81 -11.34 -1.48
C THR A 227 20.06 -12.14 -1.15
N ARG A 228 21.21 -11.47 -0.92
CA ARG A 228 22.47 -12.14 -0.55
C ARG A 228 22.34 -12.89 0.78
N LYS A 229 21.64 -12.32 1.77
CA LYS A 229 21.37 -12.98 3.06
C LYS A 229 20.52 -14.25 2.87
N ARG A 230 19.50 -14.21 2.01
CA ARG A 230 18.68 -15.39 1.67
C ARG A 230 19.49 -16.46 0.95
N LEU A 231 20.30 -16.07 -0.04
CA LEU A 231 21.17 -17.01 -0.76
C LEU A 231 22.20 -17.66 0.16
N LYS A 232 22.80 -16.91 1.10
CA LYS A 232 23.71 -17.50 2.11
C LYS A 232 23.03 -18.51 3.04
N GLN A 233 21.72 -18.41 3.26
CA GLN A 233 20.95 -19.36 4.09
C GLN A 233 20.53 -20.62 3.33
N LEU A 234 20.42 -20.56 2.00
CA LEU A 234 19.94 -21.66 1.17
C LEU A 234 20.76 -22.96 1.34
N PRO A 235 22.11 -22.93 1.31
CA PRO A 235 22.91 -24.14 1.50
C PRO A 235 22.65 -24.84 2.84
N LYS A 236 22.42 -24.07 3.92
CA LYS A 236 22.08 -24.64 5.23
C LYS A 236 20.75 -25.38 5.19
N ALA A 237 19.73 -24.79 4.58
CA ALA A 237 18.42 -25.42 4.42
C ALA A 237 18.51 -26.70 3.58
N VAL A 238 19.23 -26.67 2.46
CA VAL A 238 19.47 -27.84 1.60
C VAL A 238 20.22 -28.94 2.36
N THR A 239 21.25 -28.58 3.14
CA THR A 239 22.03 -29.55 3.93
C THR A 239 21.16 -30.23 4.98
N ILE A 240 20.27 -29.48 5.65
CA ILE A 240 19.32 -30.04 6.63
C ILE A 240 18.33 -31.00 5.94
N LEU A 241 17.78 -30.60 4.79
CA LEU A 241 16.89 -31.45 4.00
C LEU A 241 17.58 -32.76 3.58
N GLN A 242 18.79 -32.67 3.02
CA GLN A 242 19.58 -33.82 2.60
C GLN A 242 19.91 -34.73 3.79
N ARG A 243 20.26 -34.17 4.95
CA ARG A 243 20.52 -34.92 6.18
C ARG A 243 19.27 -35.68 6.63
N ASN A 244 18.12 -35.02 6.66
CA ASN A 244 16.86 -35.63 7.08
C ASN A 244 16.43 -36.74 6.12
N PHE A 245 16.58 -36.52 4.81
CA PHE A 245 16.30 -37.54 3.80
C PHE A 245 17.20 -38.77 3.97
N ARG A 246 18.51 -38.58 4.15
CA ARG A 246 19.46 -39.68 4.42
C ARG A 246 19.12 -40.42 5.72
N ALA A 247 18.75 -39.70 6.77
CA ALA A 247 18.35 -40.30 8.05
C ALA A 247 17.08 -41.14 7.92
N LYS A 248 16.05 -40.62 7.24
CA LYS A 248 14.80 -41.34 6.95
C LYS A 248 15.07 -42.63 6.18
N ARG A 249 15.85 -42.54 5.10
CA ARG A 249 16.21 -43.70 4.28
C ARG A 249 16.99 -44.75 5.08
N LYS A 250 17.87 -44.34 5.98
CA LYS A 250 18.59 -45.25 6.89
C LYS A 250 17.62 -45.93 7.87
N GLN A 251 16.66 -45.20 8.44
CA GLN A 251 15.66 -45.76 9.34
C GLN A 251 14.74 -46.76 8.63
N GLU A 252 14.28 -46.46 7.42
CA GLU A 252 13.47 -47.38 6.61
C GLU A 252 14.24 -48.68 6.35
N LEU A 253 15.51 -48.58 5.94
CA LEU A 253 16.35 -49.75 5.68
C LEU A 253 16.59 -50.57 6.97
N GLN A 254 16.79 -49.91 8.11
CA GLN A 254 16.89 -50.59 9.41
C GLN A 254 15.56 -51.25 9.81
N GLY A 255 14.42 -50.61 9.54
CA GLY A 255 13.09 -51.17 9.77
C GLY A 255 12.87 -52.46 8.97
N LEU A 256 13.21 -52.43 7.67
CA LEU A 256 13.13 -53.61 6.80
C LEU A 256 14.04 -54.75 7.27
N LYS A 257 15.27 -54.44 7.71
CA LYS A 257 16.17 -55.45 8.27
C LYS A 257 15.60 -56.10 9.53
N LYS A 258 15.10 -55.28 10.47
CA LYS A 258 14.46 -55.79 11.68
C LYS A 258 13.24 -56.65 11.38
N GLN A 259 12.41 -56.25 10.42
CA GLN A 259 11.26 -57.06 9.99
C GLN A 259 11.69 -58.43 9.47
N LYS A 260 12.72 -58.47 8.61
CA LYS A 260 13.29 -59.74 8.13
C LYS A 260 13.84 -60.59 9.27
N GLU A 261 14.63 -60.00 10.17
CA GLU A 261 15.16 -60.69 11.36
C GLU A 261 14.03 -61.24 12.26
N GLU A 262 12.96 -60.48 12.45
CA GLU A 262 11.77 -60.91 13.21
C GLU A 262 11.02 -62.06 12.52
N GLU A 263 10.85 -61.99 11.19
CA GLU A 263 10.21 -63.04 10.40
C GLU A 263 11.02 -64.33 10.42
N GLU A 264 12.34 -64.24 10.21
CA GLU A 264 13.27 -65.36 10.31
C GLU A 264 13.20 -66.00 11.71
N LEU A 265 13.22 -65.18 12.77
CA LEU A 265 13.09 -65.67 14.14
C LEU A 265 11.74 -66.36 14.37
N ARG A 266 10.64 -65.79 13.87
CA ARG A 266 9.29 -66.41 13.98
C ARG A 266 9.27 -67.77 13.30
N GLN A 267 9.82 -67.88 12.09
CA GLN A 267 9.92 -69.14 11.35
C GLN A 267 10.78 -70.17 12.11
N GLN A 268 11.94 -69.76 12.62
CA GLN A 268 12.80 -70.63 13.44
C GLN A 268 12.09 -71.12 14.69
N LEU A 269 11.35 -70.25 15.39
CA LEU A 269 10.58 -70.63 16.57
C LEU A 269 9.44 -71.59 16.23
N GLN A 270 8.74 -71.40 15.10
CA GLN A 270 7.72 -72.33 14.63
C GLN A 270 8.32 -73.71 14.34
N LEU A 271 9.44 -73.77 13.61
CA LEU A 271 10.14 -75.03 13.32
C LEU A 271 10.62 -75.71 14.60
N ARG A 272 11.17 -74.96 15.57
CA ARG A 272 11.55 -75.49 16.88
C ARG A 272 10.35 -76.06 17.64
N ARG A 273 9.21 -75.36 17.65
CA ARG A 273 7.97 -75.86 18.26
C ARG A 273 7.48 -77.14 17.59
N GLN A 274 7.45 -77.20 16.26
CA GLN A 274 7.05 -78.39 15.52
C GLN A 274 7.98 -79.58 15.80
N ARG A 275 9.30 -79.37 15.81
CA ARG A 275 10.28 -80.40 16.19
C ARG A 275 10.07 -80.88 17.62
N ALA A 276 9.89 -79.96 18.56
CA ALA A 276 9.61 -80.30 19.96
C ALA A 276 8.31 -81.10 20.12
N MET A 277 7.24 -80.72 19.40
CA MET A 277 5.98 -81.46 19.39
C MET A 277 6.14 -82.87 18.81
N ARG A 278 6.87 -83.03 17.69
CA ARG A 278 7.17 -84.34 17.11
C ARG A 278 7.95 -85.22 18.09
N LEU A 279 9.05 -84.71 18.64
CA LEU A 279 9.85 -85.41 19.65
C LEU A 279 9.03 -85.77 20.89
N PHE A 280 8.11 -84.89 21.31
CA PHE A 280 7.21 -85.17 22.41
C PHE A 280 6.26 -86.34 22.08
N HIS A 281 5.60 -86.33 20.92
CA HIS A 281 4.71 -87.42 20.50
C HIS A 281 5.47 -88.73 20.32
N GLU A 282 6.66 -88.72 19.71
CA GLU A 282 7.53 -89.91 19.59
C GLU A 282 7.83 -90.50 20.97
N ARG A 283 8.23 -89.66 21.94
CA ARG A 283 8.46 -90.12 23.32
C ARG A 283 7.20 -90.71 23.96
N GLN A 284 6.04 -90.09 23.77
CA GLN A 284 4.77 -90.62 24.28
C GLN A 284 4.42 -91.98 23.67
N LEU A 285 4.61 -92.15 22.36
CA LEU A 285 4.41 -93.43 21.68
C LEU A 285 5.36 -94.51 22.23
N THR A 286 6.66 -94.21 22.36
CA THR A 286 7.62 -95.17 22.94
C THR A 286 7.28 -95.56 24.38
N LEU A 287 6.76 -94.62 25.18
CA LEU A 287 6.32 -94.95 26.54
C LEU A 287 5.09 -95.87 26.53
N LEU A 288 4.12 -95.61 25.65
CA LEU A 288 2.95 -96.47 25.50
C LEU A 288 3.31 -97.89 25.01
N GLU A 289 4.28 -98.01 24.10
CA GLU A 289 4.79 -99.31 23.62
C GLU A 289 5.45 -100.14 24.74
N ILE A 290 6.03 -99.50 25.75
CA ILE A 290 6.72 -100.16 26.88
C ILE A 290 5.74 -100.53 28.01
N VAL A 291 4.59 -99.85 28.13
CA VAL A 291 3.61 -100.09 29.21
C VAL A 291 2.86 -101.41 28.97
N HIS A 292 2.78 -102.26 30.01
CA HIS A 292 2.05 -103.52 29.94
C HIS A 292 0.53 -103.29 29.73
N PRO A 293 -0.17 -104.07 28.88
CA PRO A 293 -1.58 -103.85 28.54
C PRO A 293 -2.53 -103.67 29.73
N GLY A 294 -2.36 -104.45 30.80
CA GLY A 294 -3.17 -104.33 32.02
C GLY A 294 -2.91 -103.09 32.88
N GLN A 295 -1.91 -102.27 32.56
CA GLN A 295 -1.56 -101.03 33.27
C GLN A 295 -1.83 -99.76 32.46
N VAL A 296 -2.26 -99.89 31.20
CA VAL A 296 -2.52 -98.78 30.29
C VAL A 296 -3.61 -97.86 30.83
N ASP A 297 -4.71 -98.41 31.34
CA ASP A 297 -5.84 -97.61 31.87
C ASP A 297 -5.43 -96.75 33.07
N LYS A 298 -4.60 -97.31 33.97
CA LYS A 298 -4.06 -96.57 35.12
C LYS A 298 -3.17 -95.42 34.66
N HIS A 299 -2.29 -95.68 33.69
CA HIS A 299 -1.42 -94.66 33.11
C HIS A 299 -2.22 -93.54 32.42
N MET A 300 -3.26 -93.90 31.66
CA MET A 300 -4.14 -92.95 30.99
C MET A 300 -4.86 -92.05 31.99
N HIS A 301 -5.42 -92.60 33.06
CA HIS A 301 -6.04 -91.81 34.13
C HIS A 301 -5.06 -90.85 34.83
N GLU A 302 -3.83 -91.28 35.12
CA GLU A 302 -2.81 -90.40 35.69
C GLU A 302 -2.44 -89.23 34.75
N MET A 303 -2.42 -89.48 33.43
CA MET A 303 -2.16 -88.45 32.42
C MET A 303 -3.34 -87.48 32.28
N GLU A 304 -4.57 -87.98 32.32
CA GLU A 304 -5.78 -87.16 32.36
C GLU A 304 -5.77 -86.24 33.59
N GLU A 305 -5.46 -86.77 34.77
CA GLU A 305 -5.39 -85.98 36.01
C GLU A 305 -4.33 -84.88 35.91
N LYS A 306 -3.11 -85.21 35.46
CA LYS A 306 -2.04 -84.22 35.23
C LYS A 306 -2.44 -83.15 34.21
N SER A 307 -3.15 -83.54 33.16
CA SER A 307 -3.65 -82.60 32.15
C SER A 307 -4.72 -81.67 32.73
N ALA A 308 -5.65 -82.21 33.51
CA ALA A 308 -6.71 -81.47 34.18
C ALA A 308 -6.12 -80.45 35.17
N ILE A 309 -5.14 -80.84 35.98
CA ILE A 309 -4.42 -79.94 36.91
C ILE A 309 -3.75 -78.81 36.13
N THR A 310 -3.12 -79.11 34.99
CA THR A 310 -2.45 -78.11 34.15
C THR A 310 -3.45 -77.11 33.58
N ILE A 311 -4.55 -77.59 32.97
CA ILE A 311 -5.61 -76.75 32.41
C ILE A 311 -6.23 -75.88 33.50
N GLN A 312 -6.57 -76.46 34.65
CA GLN A 312 -7.12 -75.74 35.79
C GLN A 312 -6.16 -74.67 36.30
N ARG A 313 -4.86 -74.96 36.40
CA ARG A 313 -3.84 -73.99 36.79
C ARG A 313 -3.76 -72.82 35.81
N TYR A 314 -3.73 -73.10 34.51
CA TYR A 314 -3.71 -72.06 33.48
C TYR A 314 -5.00 -71.23 33.47
N TRP A 315 -6.15 -71.86 33.67
CA TRP A 315 -7.45 -71.18 33.76
C TRP A 315 -7.53 -70.27 34.99
N ARG A 316 -7.11 -70.73 36.17
CA ARG A 316 -7.03 -69.91 37.38
C ARG A 316 -6.15 -68.68 37.13
N ALA A 317 -4.97 -68.87 36.52
CA ALA A 317 -4.08 -67.76 36.18
C ALA A 317 -4.67 -66.81 35.13
N PHE A 318 -5.37 -67.33 34.12
CA PHE A 318 -6.08 -66.53 33.11
C PHE A 318 -7.19 -65.69 33.75
N ARG A 319 -7.99 -66.30 34.63
CA ARG A 319 -9.07 -65.62 35.36
C ARG A 319 -8.53 -64.43 36.15
N GLU A 320 -7.46 -64.62 36.92
CA GLU A 320 -6.85 -63.55 37.71
C GLU A 320 -6.24 -62.46 36.82
N ARG A 321 -5.57 -62.83 35.71
CA ARG A 321 -5.09 -61.83 34.73
C ARG A 321 -6.24 -61.03 34.14
N ARG A 322 -7.36 -61.67 33.78
CA ARG A 322 -8.54 -61.00 33.24
C ARG A 322 -9.14 -60.03 34.27
N ASN A 323 -9.31 -60.46 35.51
CA ASN A 323 -9.78 -59.63 36.61
C ASN A 323 -8.86 -58.41 36.82
N PHE A 324 -7.55 -58.62 36.85
CA PHE A 324 -6.56 -57.55 36.94
C PHE A 324 -6.66 -56.57 35.77
N HIS A 325 -6.83 -57.05 34.54
CA HIS A 325 -7.00 -56.18 33.37
C HIS A 325 -8.29 -55.36 33.45
N HIS A 326 -9.39 -55.95 33.90
CA HIS A 326 -10.64 -55.23 34.15
C HIS A 326 -10.47 -54.16 35.23
N GLN A 327 -9.85 -54.51 36.36
CA GLN A 327 -9.52 -53.55 37.44
C GLN A 327 -8.61 -52.43 36.95
N LYS A 328 -7.55 -52.76 36.20
CA LYS A 328 -6.63 -51.77 35.61
C LYS A 328 -7.34 -50.83 34.64
N LYS A 329 -8.28 -51.33 33.83
CA LYS A 329 -9.10 -50.50 32.94
C LYS A 329 -10.02 -49.57 33.74
N SER A 330 -10.70 -50.10 34.76
CA SER A 330 -11.55 -49.31 35.67
C SER A 330 -10.75 -48.21 36.38
N LEU A 331 -9.57 -48.53 36.92
CA LEU A 331 -8.68 -47.54 37.55
C LEU A 331 -8.21 -46.45 36.58
N LYS A 332 -7.91 -46.79 35.32
CA LYS A 332 -7.58 -45.79 34.30
C LYS A 332 -8.76 -44.85 34.04
N GLN A 333 -9.98 -45.41 33.90
CA GLN A 333 -11.20 -44.62 33.71
C GLN A 333 -11.49 -43.72 34.92
N TYR A 334 -11.36 -44.24 36.13
CA TYR A 334 -11.52 -43.46 37.37
C TYR A 334 -10.48 -42.32 37.45
N LYS A 335 -9.20 -42.60 37.19
CA LYS A 335 -8.15 -41.57 37.14
C LYS A 335 -8.47 -40.48 36.12
N ALA A 336 -8.92 -40.86 34.92
CA ALA A 336 -9.34 -39.91 33.91
C ALA A 336 -10.55 -39.07 34.37
N ALA A 337 -11.56 -39.70 34.96
CA ALA A 337 -12.73 -39.01 35.53
C ALA A 337 -12.34 -37.99 36.61
N VAL A 338 -11.45 -38.36 37.53
CA VAL A 338 -10.92 -37.46 38.57
C VAL A 338 -10.16 -36.29 37.96
N LEU A 339 -9.34 -36.51 36.93
CA LEU A 339 -8.63 -35.43 36.23
C LEU A 339 -9.61 -34.45 35.58
N ILE A 340 -10.65 -34.97 34.90
CA ILE A 340 -11.70 -34.15 34.29
C ILE A 340 -12.47 -33.38 35.35
N GLN A 341 -12.91 -34.03 36.42
CA GLN A 341 -13.61 -33.39 37.54
C GLN A 341 -12.76 -32.28 38.18
N ARG A 342 -11.47 -32.52 38.43
CA ARG A 342 -10.53 -31.51 38.94
C ARG A 342 -10.38 -30.34 37.98
N ALA A 343 -10.29 -30.60 36.68
CA ALA A 343 -10.22 -29.55 35.66
C ALA A 343 -11.49 -28.69 35.65
N VAL A 344 -12.67 -29.31 35.73
CA VAL A 344 -13.96 -28.63 35.79
C VAL A 344 -14.09 -27.81 37.07
N LEU A 345 -13.72 -28.35 38.24
CA LEU A 345 -13.74 -27.60 39.49
C LEU A 345 -12.81 -26.38 39.44
N LYS A 346 -11.59 -26.53 38.91
CA LYS A 346 -10.67 -25.40 38.68
C LYS A 346 -11.25 -24.37 37.72
N PHE A 347 -11.90 -24.82 36.65
CA PHE A 347 -12.57 -23.93 35.70
C PHE A 347 -13.74 -23.16 36.36
N LEU A 348 -14.57 -23.84 37.14
CA LEU A 348 -15.68 -23.23 37.88
C LEU A 348 -15.17 -22.25 38.94
N GLU A 349 -14.10 -22.57 39.66
CA GLU A 349 -13.45 -21.67 40.60
C GLU A 349 -12.90 -20.43 39.89
N LYS A 350 -12.22 -20.60 38.75
CA LYS A 350 -11.77 -19.49 37.90
C LYS A 350 -12.95 -18.64 37.40
N ARG A 351 -14.08 -19.26 37.06
CA ARG A 351 -15.32 -18.56 36.67
C ARG A 351 -15.95 -17.81 37.84
N ARG A 352 -15.98 -18.39 39.04
CA ARG A 352 -16.44 -17.72 40.27
C ARG A 352 -15.55 -16.53 40.61
N LYS A 353 -14.22 -16.67 40.56
CA LYS A 353 -13.28 -15.55 40.72
C LYS A 353 -13.53 -14.46 39.68
N ARG A 354 -13.67 -14.79 38.40
CA ARG A 354 -14.03 -13.82 37.35
C ARG A 354 -15.37 -13.13 37.59
N LYS A 355 -16.40 -13.86 38.03
CA LYS A 355 -17.70 -13.28 38.44
C LYS A 355 -17.56 -12.38 39.67
N ALA A 356 -16.77 -12.79 40.67
CA ALA A 356 -16.48 -11.98 41.85
C ALA A 356 -15.71 -10.70 41.48
N TYR A 357 -14.75 -10.76 40.56
CA TYR A 357 -14.12 -9.56 39.98
C TYR A 357 -15.10 -8.69 39.19
N SER A 358 -16.08 -9.29 38.49
CA SER A 358 -17.13 -8.56 37.79
C SER A 358 -18.12 -7.88 38.75
N LEU A 359 -18.46 -8.53 39.85
CA LEU A 359 -19.32 -7.99 40.92
C LEU A 359 -18.56 -6.97 41.78
N LEU A 360 -17.26 -7.15 42.01
CA LEU A 360 -16.41 -6.15 42.67
C LEU A 360 -16.23 -4.89 41.80
N LYS A 361 -16.37 -5.02 40.47
CA LYS A 361 -16.49 -3.90 39.54
C LYS A 361 -17.86 -3.21 39.57
N GLN A 362 -18.90 -3.90 40.05
CA GLN A 362 -20.24 -3.37 40.31
C GLN A 362 -20.42 -3.14 41.81
N SER A 363 -19.78 -2.05 42.28
CA SER A 363 -19.98 -1.40 43.59
C SER A 363 -19.73 -2.22 44.87
N LYS A 364 -18.57 -2.02 45.49
CA LYS A 364 -18.62 -1.31 46.79
C LYS A 364 -18.68 0.17 46.43
N HIS A 365 -19.76 0.86 46.79
CA HIS A 365 -19.72 2.32 46.83
C HIS A 365 -18.58 2.68 47.78
N LEU A 366 -17.47 3.19 47.26
CA LEU A 366 -16.43 3.76 48.10
C LEU A 366 -17.12 4.86 48.92
N SER A 367 -17.07 4.76 50.26
CA SER A 367 -17.47 5.88 51.12
C SER A 367 -16.63 7.09 50.72
N ASP A 368 -17.21 8.29 50.75
CA ASP A 368 -16.54 9.49 50.23
C ASP A 368 -15.19 9.77 50.94
N GLU A 369 -15.04 9.33 52.19
CA GLU A 369 -13.77 9.35 52.93
C GLU A 369 -12.70 8.42 52.33
N GLN A 370 -13.10 7.24 51.84
CA GLN A 370 -12.18 6.31 51.16
C GLN A 370 -11.79 6.83 49.77
N ARG A 371 -12.70 7.53 49.09
CA ARG A 371 -12.37 8.22 47.83
C ARG A 371 -11.34 9.31 48.06
N LEU A 372 -11.56 10.17 49.06
CA LEU A 372 -10.64 11.27 49.39
C LEU A 372 -9.26 10.77 49.82
N SER A 373 -9.18 9.72 50.66
CA SER A 373 -7.88 9.15 51.08
C SER A 373 -7.12 8.47 49.93
N LEU A 374 -7.81 7.79 49.00
CA LEU A 374 -7.18 7.24 47.81
C LEU A 374 -6.74 8.34 46.84
N GLN A 375 -7.54 9.40 46.71
CA GLN A 375 -7.21 10.56 45.89
C GLN A 375 -6.02 11.32 46.47
N GLN A 376 -5.91 11.44 47.78
CA GLN A 376 -4.73 11.96 48.47
C GLN A 376 -3.50 11.09 48.19
N LYS A 377 -3.58 9.76 48.33
CA LYS A 377 -2.46 8.86 48.00
C LYS A 377 -2.00 8.97 46.54
N VAL A 378 -2.94 9.11 45.60
CA VAL A 378 -2.64 9.33 44.18
C VAL A 378 -1.98 10.69 43.98
N ASN A 379 -2.48 11.74 44.62
CA ASN A 379 -1.91 13.08 44.53
C ASN A 379 -0.51 13.15 45.14
N ASP A 380 -0.26 12.47 46.26
CA ASP A 380 1.06 12.40 46.90
C ASP A 380 2.04 11.64 46.02
N TYR A 381 1.61 10.56 45.36
CA TYR A 381 2.42 9.84 44.39
C TYR A 381 2.74 10.67 43.14
N ILE A 382 1.77 11.43 42.62
CA ILE A 382 1.97 12.36 41.49
C ILE A 382 2.95 13.48 41.87
N LYS A 383 2.87 13.99 43.11
CA LYS A 383 3.84 14.99 43.62
C LYS A 383 5.25 14.43 43.73
N LEU A 384 5.40 13.16 44.15
CA LEU A 384 6.69 12.49 44.23
C LEU A 384 7.26 12.14 42.85
N HIS A 385 6.40 11.94 41.84
CA HIS A 385 6.78 11.55 40.48
C HIS A 385 6.09 12.45 39.43
N PRO A 386 6.52 13.72 39.30
CA PRO A 386 6.00 14.62 38.29
C PRO A 386 6.32 14.06 36.90
N ALA A 387 5.27 13.75 36.14
CA ALA A 387 5.40 13.36 34.75
C ALA A 387 5.90 14.55 33.92
N SER A 388 6.65 14.28 32.85
CA SER A 388 7.02 15.31 31.87
C SER A 388 5.76 16.06 31.43
N GLU A 389 5.79 17.38 31.48
CA GLU A 389 4.65 18.23 31.11
C GLU A 389 4.30 18.01 29.64
N MET A 390 3.33 17.14 29.40
CA MET A 390 2.66 17.03 28.12
C MET A 390 1.49 18.02 28.14
N SER A 391 1.38 18.85 27.11
CA SER A 391 0.22 19.74 26.94
C SER A 391 -1.08 18.95 27.10
N GLN A 392 -2.07 19.55 27.77
CA GLN A 392 -3.37 18.93 28.04
C GLN A 392 -4.07 18.45 26.76
N GLU A 393 -3.83 19.16 25.64
CA GLU A 393 -4.31 18.81 24.32
C GLU A 393 -3.65 17.53 23.79
N MET A 394 -2.33 17.41 23.92
CA MET A 394 -1.57 16.21 23.52
C MET A 394 -1.96 14.97 24.33
N SER A 395 -2.29 15.15 25.61
CA SER A 395 -2.78 14.05 26.45
C SER A 395 -4.17 13.57 26.03
N ARG A 396 -5.07 14.50 25.67
CA ARG A 396 -6.42 14.15 25.19
C ARG A 396 -6.34 13.46 23.83
N GLU A 397 -5.48 13.96 22.95
CA GLU A 397 -5.23 13.39 21.64
C GLU A 397 -4.67 11.96 21.74
N LEU A 398 -3.66 11.74 22.60
CA LEU A 398 -3.15 10.38 22.85
C LEU A 398 -4.20 9.44 23.41
N HIS A 399 -5.05 9.93 24.32
CA HIS A 399 -6.14 9.12 24.86
C HIS A 399 -7.14 8.74 23.76
N HIS A 400 -7.51 9.69 22.91
CA HIS A 400 -8.40 9.45 21.79
C HIS A 400 -7.80 8.42 20.81
N GLN A 401 -6.53 8.60 20.42
CA GLN A 401 -5.82 7.67 19.54
C GLN A 401 -5.71 6.26 20.14
N ALA A 402 -5.50 6.15 21.45
CA ALA A 402 -5.47 4.87 22.14
C ALA A 402 -6.85 4.19 22.13
N GLN A 403 -7.93 4.94 22.35
CA GLN A 403 -9.28 4.42 22.26
C GLN A 403 -9.65 3.97 20.84
N GLU A 404 -9.27 4.73 19.82
CA GLU A 404 -9.49 4.37 18.42
C GLU A 404 -8.76 3.08 18.05
N LYS A 405 -7.47 2.96 18.42
CA LYS A 405 -6.69 1.73 18.18
C LYS A 405 -7.31 0.52 18.87
N LEU A 406 -7.84 0.70 20.08
CA LEU A 406 -8.53 -0.37 20.80
C LEU A 406 -9.84 -0.77 20.09
N ALA A 407 -10.63 0.20 19.64
CA ALA A 407 -11.87 -0.05 18.90
C ALA A 407 -11.60 -0.81 17.59
N GLN A 408 -10.57 -0.38 16.84
CA GLN A 408 -10.13 -1.07 15.62
C GLN A 408 -9.67 -2.50 15.90
N TYR A 409 -8.91 -2.73 16.97
CA TYR A 409 -8.49 -4.07 17.37
C TYR A 409 -9.68 -4.97 17.72
N LEU A 410 -10.65 -4.46 18.49
CA LEU A 410 -11.84 -5.23 18.88
C LEU A 410 -12.71 -5.61 17.68
N LEU A 411 -12.85 -4.72 16.70
CA LEU A 411 -13.53 -5.00 15.44
C LEU A 411 -12.84 -6.12 14.65
N LYS A 412 -11.51 -6.00 14.44
CA LYS A 412 -10.71 -7.00 13.71
C LYS A 412 -10.70 -8.36 14.38
N ARG A 413 -10.59 -8.41 15.71
CA ARG A 413 -10.57 -9.65 16.49
C ARG A 413 -11.75 -10.57 16.19
N SER A 414 -12.94 -10.01 15.98
CA SER A 414 -14.13 -10.82 15.65
C SER A 414 -14.04 -11.48 14.27
N GLN A 415 -13.42 -10.81 13.30
CA GLN A 415 -13.18 -11.32 11.95
C GLN A 415 -12.06 -12.36 11.97
N ASP A 416 -10.97 -12.08 12.70
CA ASP A 416 -9.84 -12.98 12.85
C ASP A 416 -10.27 -14.31 13.49
N CYS A 417 -11.07 -14.27 14.56
CA CYS A 417 -11.59 -15.49 15.17
C CYS A 417 -12.48 -16.31 14.22
N LYS A 418 -13.29 -15.67 13.36
CA LYS A 418 -14.09 -16.39 12.35
C LYS A 418 -13.20 -17.02 11.27
N ALA A 419 -12.15 -16.31 10.84
CA ALA A 419 -11.18 -16.84 9.87
C ALA A 419 -10.38 -18.01 10.44
N GLU A 420 -10.01 -17.96 11.72
CA GLU A 420 -9.36 -19.06 12.44
C GLU A 420 -10.28 -20.29 12.54
N GLN A 421 -11.54 -20.10 12.96
CA GLN A 421 -12.52 -21.19 13.01
C GLN A 421 -12.75 -21.84 11.64
N HIS A 422 -12.79 -21.03 10.57
CA HIS A 422 -12.91 -21.55 9.21
C HIS A 422 -11.67 -22.35 8.78
N ARG A 423 -10.46 -21.87 9.11
CA ARG A 423 -9.22 -22.63 8.86
C ARG A 423 -9.18 -23.94 9.63
N GLU A 424 -9.56 -23.94 10.91
CA GLU A 424 -9.63 -25.15 11.72
C GLU A 424 -10.63 -26.17 11.16
N ALA A 425 -11.81 -25.71 10.71
CA ALA A 425 -12.81 -26.56 10.07
C ALA A 425 -12.30 -27.15 8.74
N LEU A 426 -11.62 -26.35 7.91
CA LEU A 426 -11.00 -26.84 6.67
C LEU A 426 -9.90 -27.86 6.95
N LEU A 427 -9.04 -27.62 7.95
CA LEU A 427 -8.01 -28.57 8.35
C LEU A 427 -8.63 -29.89 8.83
N ALA A 428 -9.68 -29.83 9.63
CA ALA A 428 -10.40 -31.02 10.07
C ALA A 428 -11.00 -31.79 8.89
N GLN A 429 -11.59 -31.10 7.91
CA GLN A 429 -12.10 -31.70 6.68
C GLN A 429 -10.98 -32.37 5.87
N VAL A 430 -9.85 -31.68 5.65
CA VAL A 430 -8.71 -32.26 4.93
C VAL A 430 -8.16 -33.48 5.66
N HIS A 431 -8.09 -33.46 7.00
CA HIS A 431 -7.68 -34.62 7.77
C HIS A 431 -8.65 -35.80 7.60
N THR A 432 -9.96 -35.56 7.64
CA THR A 432 -10.94 -36.62 7.41
C THR A 432 -10.85 -37.18 5.99
N ASP A 433 -10.63 -36.33 4.98
CA ASP A 433 -10.52 -36.75 3.59
C ASP A 433 -9.23 -37.57 3.38
N VAL A 434 -8.11 -37.16 4.00
CA VAL A 434 -6.85 -37.92 3.98
C VAL A 434 -7.02 -39.27 4.67
N ASP A 435 -7.63 -39.32 5.86
CA ASP A 435 -7.87 -40.58 6.56
C ASP A 435 -8.77 -41.52 5.75
N GLN A 436 -9.81 -40.99 5.10
CA GLN A 436 -10.66 -41.74 4.18
C GLN A 436 -9.85 -42.32 3.01
N LEU A 437 -9.02 -41.51 2.35
CA LEU A 437 -8.16 -41.96 1.24
C LEU A 437 -7.13 -43.01 1.69
N MET A 438 -6.55 -42.85 2.88
CA MET A 438 -5.60 -43.81 3.44
C MET A 438 -6.27 -45.14 3.84
N SER A 439 -7.58 -45.12 4.08
CA SER A 439 -8.40 -46.29 4.39
C SER A 439 -9.16 -46.88 3.18
N ALA A 440 -8.83 -46.43 1.96
CA ALA A 440 -9.55 -46.84 0.75
C ALA A 440 -9.43 -48.37 0.52
N PRO A 441 -10.55 -49.09 0.33
CA PRO A 441 -10.53 -50.52 0.05
C PRO A 441 -9.88 -50.81 -1.31
N SER A 442 -9.36 -52.03 -1.45
CA SER A 442 -8.82 -52.48 -2.73
C SER A 442 -9.92 -52.55 -3.80
N LEU A 443 -9.56 -52.33 -5.08
CA LEU A 443 -10.53 -52.32 -6.21
C LEU A 443 -11.32 -53.63 -6.36
N THR A 444 -10.82 -54.72 -5.78
CA THR A 444 -11.48 -56.04 -5.75
C THR A 444 -12.52 -56.19 -4.64
N GLU A 445 -12.46 -55.34 -3.61
CA GLU A 445 -13.31 -55.39 -2.40
C GLU A 445 -14.34 -54.24 -2.36
N SER A 446 -14.31 -53.32 -3.32
CA SER A 446 -15.13 -52.11 -3.31
C SER A 446 -16.62 -52.40 -3.58
N THR A 447 -17.50 -51.97 -2.67
CA THR A 447 -18.95 -52.06 -2.81
C THR A 447 -19.52 -50.73 -3.33
N THR A 448 -20.71 -50.72 -3.94
CA THR A 448 -21.39 -49.49 -4.41
C THR A 448 -21.63 -48.45 -3.29
N LYS A 449 -21.69 -48.90 -2.03
CA LYS A 449 -21.79 -48.02 -0.85
C LYS A 449 -20.49 -47.28 -0.53
N ASP A 450 -19.34 -47.88 -0.84
CA ASP A 450 -18.03 -47.27 -0.61
C ASP A 450 -17.76 -46.16 -1.62
N LEU A 451 -18.30 -46.27 -2.84
CA LEU A 451 -18.23 -45.21 -3.86
C LEU A 451 -18.87 -43.90 -3.37
N ASN A 452 -20.00 -43.97 -2.66
CA ASN A 452 -20.68 -42.78 -2.14
C ASN A 452 -19.87 -42.04 -1.06
N ILE A 453 -18.90 -42.71 -0.42
CA ILE A 453 -18.01 -42.10 0.58
C ILE A 453 -16.97 -41.21 -0.09
N PHE A 454 -16.47 -41.59 -1.27
CA PHE A 454 -15.44 -40.85 -2.01
C PHE A 454 -16.01 -39.86 -3.04
N MET A 455 -17.33 -39.82 -3.22
CA MET A 455 -17.98 -38.85 -4.09
C MET A 455 -18.13 -37.49 -3.40
N SER A 456 -17.72 -36.43 -4.09
CA SER A 456 -17.97 -35.06 -3.59
C SER A 456 -19.48 -34.79 -3.51
N ARG A 457 -19.94 -34.06 -2.48
CA ARG A 457 -21.35 -33.66 -2.35
C ARG A 457 -21.79 -32.62 -3.38
N SER A 458 -20.85 -31.97 -4.05
CA SER A 458 -21.10 -30.95 -5.07
C SER A 458 -21.24 -31.57 -6.46
N VAL A 459 -22.45 -31.51 -7.02
CA VAL A 459 -22.78 -32.04 -8.36
C VAL A 459 -21.86 -31.50 -9.48
N PRO A 460 -21.49 -30.19 -9.52
CA PRO A 460 -20.59 -29.70 -10.58
C PRO A 460 -19.19 -30.34 -10.53
N VAL A 461 -18.67 -30.58 -9.32
CA VAL A 461 -17.37 -31.21 -9.12
C VAL A 461 -17.43 -32.69 -9.53
N VAL A 462 -18.53 -33.39 -9.20
CA VAL A 462 -18.76 -34.76 -9.66
C VAL A 462 -18.83 -34.82 -11.19
N ALA A 463 -19.55 -33.89 -11.83
CA ALA A 463 -19.69 -33.83 -13.28
C ALA A 463 -18.34 -33.57 -13.98
N LYS A 464 -17.56 -32.57 -13.52
CA LYS A 464 -16.23 -32.30 -14.07
C LYS A 464 -15.26 -33.46 -13.80
N ALA A 465 -15.33 -34.09 -12.63
CA ALA A 465 -14.52 -35.28 -12.32
C ALA A 465 -14.85 -36.44 -13.27
N LYS A 466 -16.15 -36.73 -13.52
CA LYS A 466 -16.58 -37.73 -14.51
C LYS A 466 -16.11 -37.38 -15.92
N GLN A 467 -16.21 -36.13 -16.33
CA GLN A 467 -15.73 -35.67 -17.64
C GLN A 467 -14.20 -35.83 -17.76
N SER A 468 -13.44 -35.47 -16.72
CA SER A 468 -11.98 -35.64 -16.68
C SER A 468 -11.56 -37.11 -16.74
N HIS A 469 -12.30 -38.00 -16.08
CA HIS A 469 -12.04 -39.43 -16.14
C HIS A 469 -12.35 -40.01 -17.52
N SER A 470 -13.48 -39.63 -18.12
CA SER A 470 -13.85 -40.05 -19.47
C SER A 470 -12.87 -39.55 -20.53
N THR A 471 -12.36 -38.33 -20.41
CA THR A 471 -11.31 -37.80 -21.30
C THR A 471 -9.99 -38.54 -21.09
N MET A 472 -9.59 -38.82 -19.85
CA MET A 472 -8.40 -39.64 -19.55
C MET A 472 -8.51 -41.08 -20.12
N LEU A 473 -9.69 -41.72 -20.02
CA LEU A 473 -9.94 -43.04 -20.60
C LEU A 473 -9.90 -43.00 -22.14
N LYS A 474 -10.42 -41.94 -22.76
CA LYS A 474 -10.30 -41.73 -24.21
C LYS A 474 -8.83 -41.57 -24.60
N TYR A 475 -8.08 -40.73 -23.87
CA TYR A 475 -6.64 -40.50 -24.10
C TYR A 475 -5.82 -41.79 -23.98
N THR A 476 -6.00 -42.57 -22.91
CA THR A 476 -5.26 -43.84 -22.72
C THR A 476 -5.47 -44.81 -23.89
N ARG A 477 -6.68 -44.86 -24.44
CA ARG A 477 -7.06 -45.69 -25.60
C ARG A 477 -6.60 -45.12 -26.96
N TRP A 478 -6.07 -43.89 -27.01
CA TRP A 478 -5.59 -43.33 -28.26
C TRP A 478 -4.28 -43.97 -28.73
N PRO A 479 -4.11 -44.10 -30.06
CA PRO A 479 -2.84 -44.47 -30.65
C PRO A 479 -1.73 -43.47 -30.28
N TRP A 480 -0.50 -43.96 -30.19
CA TRP A 480 0.64 -43.18 -29.69
C TRP A 480 0.92 -41.90 -30.48
N TRP A 481 0.60 -41.86 -31.78
CA TRP A 481 0.80 -40.67 -32.64
C TRP A 481 -0.16 -39.52 -32.32
N LYS A 482 -1.40 -39.81 -31.88
CA LYS A 482 -2.37 -38.77 -31.45
C LYS A 482 -2.00 -38.13 -30.10
N LYS A 483 -1.17 -38.81 -29.30
CA LYS A 483 -0.71 -38.30 -28.00
C LYS A 483 0.41 -37.26 -28.12
N LEU A 484 0.95 -37.05 -29.32
CA LEU A 484 2.04 -36.10 -29.61
C LEU A 484 1.54 -34.74 -30.14
N GLU A 485 0.29 -34.65 -30.60
CA GLU A 485 -0.29 -33.42 -31.18
C GLU A 485 -0.88 -32.45 -30.14
N GLU A 486 -0.89 -32.81 -28.85
CA GLU A 486 -1.73 -32.17 -27.82
C GLU A 486 -1.03 -31.11 -26.94
N ASP A 487 0.13 -30.59 -27.34
CA ASP A 487 0.64 -29.32 -26.78
C ASP A 487 -0.16 -28.10 -27.30
N PHE A 488 -1.12 -28.29 -28.23
CA PHE A 488 -1.74 -27.22 -29.02
C PHE A 488 -3.28 -27.13 -29.04
N LEU A 489 -4.03 -27.88 -28.22
CA LEU A 489 -5.50 -27.75 -28.23
C LEU A 489 -6.07 -27.44 -26.84
N GLU A 490 -6.43 -26.16 -26.67
CA GLU A 490 -7.34 -25.68 -25.64
C GLU A 490 -8.72 -26.35 -25.75
N GLU A 491 -9.38 -26.46 -24.60
CA GLU A 491 -10.69 -27.06 -24.37
C GLU A 491 -11.74 -26.69 -25.44
N GLU A 492 -12.11 -27.63 -26.32
CA GLU A 492 -13.36 -27.53 -27.08
C GLU A 492 -14.21 -28.80 -26.99
N ALA A 493 -15.53 -28.52 -26.96
CA ALA A 493 -16.68 -29.42 -27.05
C ALA A 493 -17.06 -30.23 -25.80
N VAL A 494 -17.94 -29.61 -25.00
CA VAL A 494 -18.97 -30.30 -24.22
C VAL A 494 -19.80 -31.18 -25.18
N SER A 495 -19.73 -32.51 -25.05
CA SER A 495 -20.71 -33.38 -25.69
C SER A 495 -22.08 -33.21 -25.03
N GLU A 496 -23.08 -32.86 -25.83
CA GLU A 496 -24.48 -32.61 -25.43
C GLU A 496 -25.22 -33.84 -24.86
N ASP A 497 -24.65 -35.05 -24.94
CA ASP A 497 -25.33 -36.29 -24.54
C ASP A 497 -25.50 -36.50 -23.02
N LEU A 498 -24.89 -35.68 -22.16
CA LEU A 498 -25.08 -35.76 -20.70
C LEU A 498 -26.12 -34.75 -20.16
N SER A 499 -26.68 -33.91 -21.03
CA SER A 499 -27.70 -32.91 -20.65
C SER A 499 -29.05 -33.53 -20.30
N ALA A 500 -29.30 -34.80 -20.65
CA ALA A 500 -30.62 -35.42 -20.49
C ALA A 500 -30.95 -35.87 -19.06
N GLU A 501 -29.96 -36.02 -18.16
CA GLU A 501 -30.20 -36.50 -16.77
C GLU A 501 -30.12 -35.42 -15.68
N VAL A 502 -29.80 -34.16 -16.02
CA VAL A 502 -29.71 -33.03 -15.06
C VAL A 502 -30.96 -32.15 -15.09
N GLY A 503 -32.05 -32.65 -15.66
CA GLY A 503 -33.36 -32.02 -15.63
C GLY A 503 -34.08 -32.24 -14.32
N THR A 504 -33.55 -31.77 -13.18
CA THR A 504 -34.36 -31.45 -11.99
C THR A 504 -33.53 -30.74 -10.90
N LEU A 505 -34.06 -29.60 -10.45
CA LEU A 505 -33.79 -28.93 -9.17
C LEU A 505 -32.57 -28.00 -9.09
N PHE A 506 -32.69 -26.86 -9.77
CA PHE A 506 -32.23 -25.58 -9.23
C PHE A 506 -33.41 -24.88 -8.55
N ILE A 507 -33.45 -24.87 -7.21
CA ILE A 507 -34.24 -23.90 -6.45
C ILE A 507 -33.22 -23.10 -5.64
N GLY A 508 -33.01 -21.86 -6.08
CA GLY A 508 -32.12 -20.92 -5.43
C GLY A 508 -32.57 -20.62 -4.00
N GLY A 509 -31.59 -20.52 -3.10
CA GLY A 509 -31.79 -19.88 -1.82
C GLY A 509 -32.14 -18.41 -2.04
N SER A 510 -33.36 -18.05 -1.65
CA SER A 510 -33.77 -16.67 -1.47
C SER A 510 -32.96 -16.04 -0.34
N LYS A 511 -32.50 -14.81 -0.57
CA LYS A 511 -31.97 -13.92 0.45
C LYS A 511 -33.03 -13.73 1.54
N THR A 512 -32.67 -13.99 2.79
CA THR A 512 -33.07 -13.23 3.99
C THR A 512 -31.96 -13.30 5.01
#